data_AF-A0A8T6WMJ4-F1
#
_entry.id   AF-A0A8T6WMJ4-F1
#
_cell.length_a   1.000
_cell.length_b   1.000
_cell.length_c   1.000
_cell.angle_alpha   90.00
_cell.angle_beta   90.00
_cell.angle_gamma   90.00
#
_symmetry.space_group_name_H-M   'P 1'
#
loop_
_entity.id
_entity.type
_entity.pdbx_description
1 polymer ?
#
loop_
_entity_poly.entity_id
_entity_poly.type
_entity_poly.pdbx_seq_one_letter_code
_entity_poly.pdbx_strand_id
1 'polypeptide(L)'
;MVQIEPYVTTEEVAESFTINVTLSDVQNLYGVKVIIRWNSDILQVVNVDVRLGVESHSDGVLHEDIFVVKNESRNDIGKYRLEAAS
;
A
#
# COMPACT_ATOMS: atom_id res chain seq x y z
N MET A 1 2.84 6.70 -12.92
CA MET A 1 2.27 7.67 -11.98
C MET A 1 1.95 6.99 -10.65
N VAL A 2 2.03 7.72 -9.53
CA VAL A 2 1.53 7.27 -8.23
C VAL A 2 0.21 8.00 -7.96
N GLN A 3 -0.82 7.27 -7.53
CA GLN A 3 -2.15 7.78 -7.22
C GLN A 3 -2.62 7.27 -5.86
N ILE A 4 -3.33 8.12 -5.11
CA ILE A 4 -3.89 7.81 -3.79
C ILE A 4 -5.37 8.15 -3.82
N GLU A 5 -6.23 7.18 -3.49
CA GLU A 5 -7.68 7.35 -3.47
C GLU A 5 -8.32 6.72 -2.23
N PRO A 6 -9.25 7.41 -1.55
CA PRO A 6 -9.60 8.81 -1.75
C PRO A 6 -8.47 9.74 -1.30
N TYR A 7 -8.40 10.94 -1.92
CA TYR A 7 -7.49 11.99 -1.46
C TYR A 7 -7.93 12.60 -0.12
N VAL A 8 -9.24 12.72 0.08
CA VAL A 8 -9.89 13.13 1.33
C VAL A 8 -11.13 12.28 1.50
N THR A 9 -11.37 11.81 2.72
CA THR A 9 -12.64 11.21 3.11
C THR A 9 -13.09 11.76 4.46
N THR A 10 -14.36 11.60 4.77
CA THR A 10 -14.95 11.95 6.07
C THR A 10 -15.83 10.78 6.48
N GLU A 11 -15.46 10.15 7.59
CA GLU A 11 -16.13 8.96 8.12
C GLU A 11 -16.53 9.21 9.58
N GLU A 12 -17.47 8.43 10.10
CA GLU A 12 -17.79 8.46 11.52
C GLU A 12 -16.76 7.68 12.35
N VAL A 13 -16.74 7.95 13.66
CA VAL A 13 -15.84 7.25 14.58
C VAL A 13 -16.20 5.76 14.58
N ALA A 14 -15.18 4.90 14.54
CA ALA A 14 -15.26 3.44 14.46
C ALA A 14 -15.71 2.86 13.11
N GLU A 15 -15.96 3.69 12.09
CA GLU A 15 -16.08 3.23 10.71
C GLU A 15 -14.71 2.94 10.10
N SER A 16 -14.68 2.07 9.08
CA SER A 16 -13.48 1.72 8.33
C SER A 16 -13.58 2.28 6.92
N PHE A 17 -12.49 2.88 6.45
CA PHE A 17 -12.33 3.31 5.06
C PHE A 17 -11.09 2.66 4.44
N THR A 18 -11.07 2.63 3.11
CA THR A 18 -9.97 2.06 2.33
C THR A 18 -9.21 3.16 1.62
N ILE A 19 -7.89 3.17 1.76
CA ILE A 19 -6.98 3.99 0.93
C ILE A 19 -6.30 3.08 -0.08
N ASN A 20 -6.55 3.32 -1.36
CA ASN A 20 -5.87 2.67 -2.47
C ASN A 20 -4.63 3.47 -2.83
N VAL A 21 -3.48 2.80 -2.93
CA VAL A 21 -2.23 3.35 -3.43
C VAL A 21 -1.88 2.62 -4.71
N THR A 22 -2.07 3.29 -5.84
CA THR A 22 -1.87 2.69 -7.16
C THR A 22 -0.62 3.25 -7.80
N LEU A 23 0.21 2.38 -8.35
CA LEU A 23 1.28 2.75 -9.26
C LEU A 23 0.85 2.31 -10.66
N SER A 24 0.94 3.20 -11.65
CA SER A 24 0.62 2.92 -13.05
C SER A 24 1.74 3.42 -13.96
N ASP A 25 1.77 3.02 -15.24
CA ASP A 25 2.59 3.66 -16.27
C ASP A 25 4.09 3.81 -15.92
N VAL A 26 4.68 2.82 -15.24
CA VAL A 26 6.12 2.77 -14.97
C VAL A 26 6.75 1.69 -15.84
N GLN A 27 7.71 2.08 -16.69
CA GLN A 27 8.49 1.14 -17.49
C GLN A 27 9.76 0.73 -16.72
N ASN A 28 10.17 -0.53 -16.88
CA ASN A 28 11.40 -1.09 -16.27
C ASN A 28 11.42 -0.92 -14.73
N LEU A 29 10.31 -1.22 -14.07
CA LEU A 29 10.21 -1.22 -12.60
C LEU A 29 10.75 -2.54 -12.04
N TYR A 30 11.73 -2.45 -11.14
CA TYR A 30 12.37 -3.62 -10.51
C TYR A 30 12.08 -3.74 -9.00
N GLY A 31 11.37 -2.78 -8.43
CA GLY A 31 11.00 -2.83 -7.03
C GLY A 31 10.28 -1.60 -6.55
N VAL A 32 9.64 -1.74 -5.39
CA VAL A 32 8.83 -0.71 -4.76
C VAL A 32 9.19 -0.59 -3.28
N LYS A 33 9.12 0.65 -2.78
CA LYS A 33 9.18 0.95 -1.37
C LYS A 33 8.07 1.93 -1.02
N VAL A 34 7.12 1.48 -0.22
CA VAL A 34 5.98 2.27 0.23
C VAL A 34 6.08 2.46 1.74
N ILE A 35 5.96 3.70 2.20
CA ILE A 35 5.87 4.04 3.62
C ILE A 35 4.66 4.94 3.81
N ILE A 36 3.67 4.45 4.56
CA ILE A 36 2.48 5.21 4.94
C ILE A 36 2.60 5.55 6.43
N ARG A 37 2.21 6.76 6.80
CA ARG A 37 2.15 7.22 8.19
C ARG A 37 0.80 7.85 8.47
N TRP A 38 0.31 7.68 9.70
CA TRP A 38 -0.92 8.27 10.19
C TRP A 38 -0.77 8.62 11.68
N ASN A 39 -1.76 9.34 12.21
CA ASN A 39 -1.85 9.56 13.66
C ASN A 39 -2.45 8.31 14.33
N SER A 40 -1.65 7.59 15.11
CA SER A 40 -2.05 6.35 15.81
C SER A 40 -3.10 6.56 16.89
N ASP A 41 -3.26 7.78 17.39
CA ASP A 41 -4.28 8.09 18.39
C ASP A 41 -5.68 8.25 17.77
N ILE A 42 -5.76 8.37 16.44
CA ILE A 42 -6.99 8.61 15.68
C ILE A 42 -7.34 7.41 14.78
N LEU A 43 -6.34 6.84 14.12
CA LEU A 43 -6.52 5.80 13.10
C LEU A 43 -5.71 4.55 13.43
N GLN A 44 -6.27 3.39 13.06
CA GLN A 44 -5.60 2.10 13.10
C GLN A 44 -5.75 1.38 11.76
N VAL A 45 -4.69 0.72 11.31
CA VAL A 45 -4.78 -0.17 10.15
C VAL A 45 -5.31 -1.52 10.61
N VAL A 46 -6.42 -1.93 10.01
CA VAL A 46 -7.10 -3.20 10.31
C VAL A 46 -6.79 -4.29 9.28
N ASN A 47 -6.52 -3.92 8.03
CA ASN A 47 -6.19 -4.83 6.95
C ASN A 47 -5.31 -4.15 5.89
N VAL A 48 -4.53 -4.94 5.17
CA VAL A 48 -3.73 -4.50 4.03
C VAL A 48 -3.85 -5.55 2.92
N ASP A 49 -4.19 -5.11 1.72
CA ASP A 49 -4.19 -5.91 0.50
C ASP A 49 -3.06 -5.43 -0.42
N VAL A 50 -2.14 -6.32 -0.78
CA VAL A 50 -0.95 -6.00 -1.58
C VAL A 50 -0.97 -6.77 -2.89
N ARG A 51 -1.07 -6.04 -4.00
CA ARG A 51 -1.14 -6.59 -5.37
C ARG A 51 0.02 -6.05 -6.19
N LEU A 52 1.10 -6.82 -6.25
CA LEU A 52 2.32 -6.39 -6.93
C LEU A 52 2.53 -7.07 -8.29
N GLY A 53 2.21 -8.37 -8.41
CA GLY A 53 2.44 -9.17 -9.60
C GLY A 53 1.46 -8.85 -10.72
N VAL A 54 1.97 -8.38 -11.86
CA VAL A 54 1.14 -8.03 -13.02
C VAL A 54 0.53 -9.26 -13.70
N GLU A 55 1.15 -10.44 -13.56
CA GLU A 55 0.63 -11.70 -14.10
C GLU A 55 -0.47 -12.32 -13.23
N SER A 56 -0.42 -12.13 -11.90
CA SER A 56 -1.47 -12.58 -10.97
C SER A 56 -2.58 -11.55 -10.75
N HIS A 57 -2.28 -10.27 -10.91
CA HIS A 57 -3.20 -9.16 -10.67
C HIS A 57 -3.07 -8.16 -11.82
N SER A 58 -4.17 -7.91 -12.55
CA SER A 58 -4.14 -6.99 -13.70
C SER A 58 -3.81 -5.53 -13.34
N ASP A 59 -3.91 -5.18 -12.05
CA ASP A 59 -3.53 -3.90 -11.44
C ASP A 59 -2.13 -3.90 -10.79
N GLY A 60 -1.37 -5.00 -10.93
CA GLY A 60 0.03 -5.11 -10.51
C GLY A 60 1.01 -4.37 -11.41
N VAL A 61 2.26 -4.23 -10.95
CA VAL A 61 3.32 -3.43 -11.61
C VAL A 61 4.70 -4.08 -11.64
N LEU A 62 4.93 -5.09 -10.82
CA LEU A 62 6.15 -5.91 -10.84
C LEU A 62 5.84 -7.19 -11.61
N HIS A 63 6.83 -7.69 -12.35
CA HIS A 63 6.75 -9.04 -12.90
C HIS A 63 6.83 -10.08 -11.77
N GLU A 64 6.32 -11.29 -12.00
CA GLU A 64 6.39 -12.40 -11.01
C GLU A 64 7.84 -12.74 -10.58
N ASP A 65 7.97 -13.67 -9.63
CA ASP A 65 9.18 -13.91 -8.83
C ASP A 65 9.49 -12.77 -7.85
N ILE A 66 8.43 -12.19 -7.28
CA ILE A 66 8.51 -11.04 -6.38
C ILE A 66 9.05 -11.45 -5.00
N PHE A 67 10.17 -10.85 -4.63
CA PHE A 67 10.74 -10.94 -3.29
C PHE A 67 10.26 -9.79 -2.40
N VAL A 68 9.41 -10.10 -1.42
CA VAL A 68 8.95 -9.15 -0.41
C VAL A 68 9.95 -9.10 0.76
N VAL A 69 10.71 -8.01 0.83
CA VAL A 69 11.68 -7.74 1.91
C VAL A 69 10.98 -7.36 3.21
N LYS A 70 9.90 -6.57 3.12
CA LYS A 70 9.14 -6.09 4.29
C LYS A 70 7.69 -5.83 3.93
N ASN A 71 6.77 -6.29 4.77
CA ASN A 71 5.34 -5.97 4.67
C ASN A 71 4.75 -5.98 6.09
N GLU A 72 4.81 -4.82 6.76
CA GLU A 72 4.46 -4.73 8.18
C GLU A 72 3.73 -3.44 8.50
N SER A 73 2.68 -3.55 9.33
CA SER A 73 2.02 -2.43 9.99
C SER A 73 2.44 -2.34 11.47
N ARG A 74 2.54 -1.10 11.94
CA ARG A 74 2.88 -0.72 13.32
C ARG A 74 1.86 0.31 13.78
N ASN A 75 0.74 -0.18 14.30
CA ASN A 75 -0.36 0.66 14.78
C ASN A 75 0.03 1.50 16.00
N ASP A 76 0.97 1.03 16.81
CA ASP A 76 1.50 1.73 18.00
C ASP A 76 2.23 3.04 17.68
N ILE A 77 2.78 3.17 16.46
CA ILE A 77 3.49 4.37 15.99
C ILE A 77 2.92 4.93 14.68
N GLY A 78 1.76 4.45 14.26
CA GLY A 78 1.06 4.92 13.07
C GLY A 78 1.86 4.78 11.77
N LYS A 79 2.37 3.57 11.48
CA LYS A 79 3.24 3.35 10.31
C LYS A 79 3.00 2.02 9.60
N TYR A 80 2.99 2.05 8.28
CA TYR A 80 3.05 0.87 7.41
C TYR A 80 4.27 0.94 6.49
N ARG A 81 4.93 -0.20 6.23
CA ARG A 81 6.07 -0.29 5.33
C ARG A 81 5.99 -1.54 4.45
N LEU A 82 6.05 -1.32 3.14
CA LEU A 82 6.19 -2.33 2.09
C LEU A 82 7.52 -2.14 1.35
N GLU A 83 8.29 -3.19 1.17
CA GLU A 83 9.49 -3.23 0.34
C GLU A 83 9.50 -4.54 -0.44
N ALA A 84 9.55 -4.46 -1.76
CA ALA A 84 9.55 -5.63 -2.63
C ALA A 84 10.35 -5.37 -3.92
N ALA A 85 10.85 -6.44 -4.54
CA ALA A 85 11.59 -6.41 -5.80
C ALA A 85 11.27 -7.64 -6.66
N SER A 86 11.47 -7.55 -7.98
CA SER A 86 11.41 -8.63 -8.98
C SER A 86 12.67 -8.56 -9.84
#